data_AF-A0A4Y2P722-F1
#
_entry.id   AF-A0A4Y2P722-F1
#
_cell.length_a   1.000
_cell.length_b   1.000
_cell.length_c   1.000
_cell.angle_alpha   90.00
_cell.angle_beta   90.00
_cell.angle_gamma   90.00
#
_symmetry.space_group_name_H-M   'P 1'
#
loop_
_entity.id
_entity.type
_entity.pdbx_description
1 polymer ?
#
loop_
_entity_poly.entity_id
_entity_poly.type
_entity_poly.pdbx_seq_one_letter_code
_entity_poly.pdbx_strand_id
1 'polypeptide(L)'
;METDISVKVLTTTNVYPWSLCEIQKAQLEDPAIKPNSGEETRPYWQEIAFQGPATKRYWALWDSLHLKGGVLYRSWESDDGSSCRLRLILPKSRIPEVLKETHKSASGGHFEVMKTLSKTLERFYWDRVHADVEKWCRGRTIRKNGFDTLGPFPVTTKGRYVLICFE
;
A
#
# COMPACT_ATOMS: atom_id res chain seq x y z
N MET A 1 -35.13 -33.09 0.20
CA MET A 1 -35.07 -31.70 -0.29
C MET A 1 -33.86 -31.07 0.37
N GLU A 2 -32.70 -31.23 -0.26
CA GLU A 2 -31.46 -30.61 0.18
C GLU A 2 -31.21 -29.44 -0.78
N THR A 3 -31.22 -28.23 -0.26
CA THR A 3 -30.86 -27.04 -1.02
C THR A 3 -29.35 -26.94 -1.02
N ASP A 4 -28.76 -27.31 -2.16
CA ASP A 4 -27.36 -27.16 -2.51
C ASP A 4 -27.00 -25.66 -2.48
N ILE A 5 -26.38 -25.21 -1.39
CA ILE A 5 -25.84 -23.86 -1.27
C ILE A 5 -24.61 -23.83 -2.16
N SER A 6 -24.82 -23.43 -3.41
CA SER A 6 -23.77 -23.13 -4.37
C SER A 6 -22.93 -21.96 -3.83
N VAL A 7 -21.87 -22.31 -3.10
CA VAL A 7 -20.81 -21.38 -2.72
C VAL A 7 -20.13 -20.96 -4.02
N LYS A 8 -20.54 -19.80 -4.55
CA LYS A 8 -19.82 -19.13 -5.63
C LYS A 8 -18.44 -18.73 -5.10
N VAL A 9 -17.49 -19.65 -5.22
CA VAL A 9 -16.06 -19.35 -5.07
C VAL A 9 -15.73 -18.37 -6.18
N LEU A 10 -15.77 -17.07 -5.87
CA LEU A 10 -15.25 -16.02 -6.72
C LEU A 10 -13.73 -16.21 -6.77
N THR A 11 -13.25 -17.04 -7.69
CA THR A 11 -11.86 -17.06 -8.12
C THR A 11 -11.55 -15.68 -8.69
N THR A 12 -10.86 -14.86 -7.91
CA THR A 12 -10.33 -13.55 -8.26
C THR A 12 -9.24 -13.70 -9.32
N THR A 13 -9.61 -14.00 -10.55
CA THR A 13 -8.69 -13.94 -11.69
C THR A 13 -8.32 -12.48 -11.96
N ASN A 14 -7.06 -12.16 -11.65
CA ASN A 14 -6.28 -11.00 -12.13
C ASN A 14 -6.67 -9.61 -11.58
N VAL A 15 -6.34 -9.34 -10.31
CA VAL A 15 -6.48 -7.99 -9.71
C VAL A 15 -5.15 -7.22 -9.67
N TYR A 16 -4.00 -7.89 -9.89
CA TYR A 16 -2.64 -7.35 -9.75
C TYR A 16 -1.68 -7.95 -10.79
N PRO A 17 -0.60 -7.24 -11.19
CA PRO A 17 0.31 -7.69 -12.24
C PRO A 17 1.24 -8.85 -11.84
N TRP A 18 1.22 -9.30 -10.59
CA TRP A 18 2.06 -10.38 -10.09
C TRP A 18 1.30 -11.69 -9.96
N SER A 19 2.00 -12.80 -10.18
CA SER A 19 1.50 -14.12 -9.86
C SER A 19 1.38 -14.33 -8.35
N LEU A 20 0.51 -15.25 -7.94
CA LEU A 20 0.36 -15.60 -6.52
C LEU A 20 1.65 -16.17 -5.91
N CYS A 21 2.42 -16.93 -6.69
CA CYS A 21 3.71 -17.48 -6.26
C CYS A 21 4.73 -16.36 -5.96
N GLU A 22 4.80 -15.34 -6.82
CA GLU A 22 5.66 -14.17 -6.57
C GLU A 22 5.27 -13.41 -5.31
N ILE A 23 3.96 -13.28 -5.05
CA ILE A 23 3.45 -12.61 -3.85
C ILE A 23 3.73 -13.43 -2.60
N GLN A 24 3.44 -14.73 -2.62
CA GLN A 24 3.73 -15.64 -1.52
C GLN A 24 5.21 -15.60 -1.15
N LYS A 25 6.09 -15.75 -2.15
CA LYS A 25 7.55 -15.65 -1.94
C LYS A 25 7.93 -14.33 -1.30
N ALA A 26 7.42 -13.21 -1.82
CA ALA A 26 7.74 -11.89 -1.27
C ALA A 26 7.20 -11.68 0.16
N GLN A 27 6.06 -12.27 0.53
CA GLN A 27 5.55 -12.25 1.91
C GLN A 27 6.44 -13.06 2.86
N LEU A 28 6.94 -14.22 2.42
CA LEU A 28 7.84 -15.07 3.20
C LEU A 28 9.24 -14.45 3.36
N GLU A 29 9.66 -13.62 2.41
CA GLU A 29 10.92 -12.85 2.49
C GLU A 29 10.78 -11.59 3.35
N ASP A 30 9.55 -11.08 3.56
CA ASP A 30 9.31 -9.89 4.37
C ASP A 30 9.34 -10.22 5.87
N PRO A 31 10.32 -9.70 6.63
CA PRO A 31 10.46 -9.99 8.05
C PRO A 31 9.29 -9.48 8.91
N ALA A 32 8.50 -8.52 8.41
CA ALA A 32 7.31 -8.06 9.11
C ALA A 32 6.14 -9.04 8.97
N ILE A 33 6.02 -9.71 7.82
CA ILE A 33 4.85 -10.50 7.45
C ILE A 33 5.06 -11.98 7.76
N LYS A 34 6.26 -12.51 7.47
CA LYS A 34 6.63 -13.92 7.67
C LYS A 34 6.21 -14.51 9.03
N PRO A 35 6.39 -13.82 10.17
CA PRO A 35 5.98 -14.40 11.45
C PRO A 35 4.48 -14.64 11.58
N ASN A 36 3.65 -13.91 10.81
CA ASN A 36 2.20 -13.96 10.88
C ASN A 36 1.57 -14.77 9.74
N SER A 37 2.37 -15.41 8.88
CA SER A 37 1.89 -16.24 7.76
C SER A 37 1.85 -17.73 8.08
N GLY A 38 1.78 -18.10 9.38
CA GLY A 38 1.62 -19.49 9.81
C GLY A 38 0.26 -20.03 9.37
N GLU A 39 0.21 -21.30 8.94
CA GLU A 39 -1.00 -21.86 8.32
C GLU A 39 -2.17 -21.98 9.30
N GLU A 40 -1.92 -22.31 10.57
CA GLU A 40 -3.02 -22.72 11.46
C GLU A 40 -2.93 -22.17 12.89
N THR A 41 -1.83 -21.52 13.30
CA THR A 41 -1.65 -21.08 14.69
C THR A 41 -1.15 -19.65 14.80
N ARG A 42 -1.80 -18.89 15.69
CA ARG A 42 -1.34 -17.56 16.09
C ARG A 42 -0.02 -17.70 16.82
N PRO A 43 1.05 -16.99 16.40
CA PRO A 43 2.32 -16.99 17.12
C PRO A 43 2.12 -16.57 18.58
N TYR A 44 2.92 -17.12 19.47
CA TYR A 44 2.86 -16.72 20.87
C TYR A 44 3.45 -15.33 21.06
N TRP A 45 2.98 -14.61 22.09
CA TRP A 45 3.42 -13.24 22.33
C TRP A 45 4.95 -13.12 22.51
N GLN A 46 5.61 -14.09 23.15
CA GLN A 46 7.07 -14.06 23.34
C GLN A 46 7.84 -14.07 22.02
N GLU A 47 7.32 -14.73 20.98
CA GLU A 47 7.94 -14.79 19.65
C GLU A 47 7.83 -13.45 18.91
N ILE A 48 6.84 -12.64 19.27
CA ILE A 48 6.49 -11.36 18.62
C ILE A 48 6.98 -10.15 19.41
N ALA A 49 7.14 -10.28 20.73
CA ALA A 49 7.50 -9.18 21.62
C ALA A 49 8.81 -8.47 21.22
N PHE A 50 9.77 -9.21 20.66
CA PHE A 50 11.06 -8.69 20.18
C PHE A 50 11.05 -8.24 18.72
N GLN A 51 9.94 -8.46 18.00
CA GLN A 51 9.81 -8.09 16.60
C GLN A 51 9.49 -6.59 16.42
N GLY A 52 9.62 -6.14 15.18
CA GLY A 52 9.35 -4.75 14.80
C GLY A 52 7.87 -4.34 14.95
N PRO A 53 7.58 -3.03 14.94
CA PRO A 53 6.22 -2.52 15.07
C PRO A 53 5.23 -3.06 14.04
N ALA A 54 5.66 -3.24 12.78
CA ALA A 54 4.82 -3.78 11.72
C ALA A 54 4.40 -5.23 11.99
N THR A 55 5.33 -6.08 12.44
CA THR A 55 5.04 -7.47 12.83
C THR A 55 4.01 -7.53 13.95
N LYS A 56 4.19 -6.71 14.99
CA LYS A 56 3.27 -6.59 16.13
C LYS A 56 1.89 -6.12 15.70
N ARG A 57 1.82 -5.20 14.73
CA ARG A 57 0.56 -4.71 14.16
C ARG A 57 -0.18 -5.82 13.43
N TYR A 58 0.49 -6.62 12.60
CA TYR A 58 -0.14 -7.77 11.95
C TYR A 58 -0.58 -8.82 12.97
N TRP A 59 0.23 -9.10 13.99
CA TRP A 59 -0.15 -10.02 15.07
C TRP A 59 -1.40 -9.55 15.83
N ALA A 60 -1.53 -8.25 16.09
CA ALA A 60 -2.72 -7.68 16.71
C ALA A 60 -3.97 -7.78 15.83
N LEU A 61 -3.80 -7.94 14.52
CA LEU A 61 -4.87 -8.10 13.53
C LEU A 61 -5.15 -9.57 13.20
N TRP A 62 -4.58 -10.52 13.93
CA TRP A 62 -4.63 -11.95 13.63
C TRP A 62 -6.02 -12.47 13.25
N ASP A 63 -7.05 -12.10 14.01
CA ASP A 63 -8.42 -12.59 13.79
C ASP A 63 -9.03 -12.10 12.46
N SER A 64 -8.45 -11.06 11.86
CA SER A 64 -8.78 -10.56 10.52
C SER A 64 -7.84 -11.05 9.43
N LEU A 65 -6.83 -11.85 9.75
CA LEU A 65 -5.88 -12.39 8.77
C LEU A 65 -6.35 -13.75 8.25
N HIS A 66 -6.26 -13.94 6.94
CA HIS A 66 -6.63 -15.18 6.27
C HIS A 66 -5.55 -15.59 5.28
N LEU A 67 -5.06 -16.81 5.42
CA LEU A 67 -4.17 -17.43 4.45
C LEU A 67 -5.01 -18.10 3.35
N LYS A 68 -4.80 -17.72 2.08
CA LYS A 68 -5.49 -18.32 0.93
C LYS A 68 -4.48 -18.65 -0.16
N GLY A 69 -4.35 -19.93 -0.49
CA GLY A 69 -3.35 -20.40 -1.47
C GLY A 69 -1.93 -19.96 -1.10
N GLY A 70 -1.60 -19.96 0.19
CA GLY A 70 -0.29 -19.54 0.70
C GLY A 70 -0.04 -18.03 0.75
N VAL A 71 -1.02 -17.21 0.37
CA VAL A 71 -0.92 -15.74 0.40
C VAL A 71 -1.78 -15.19 1.54
N LEU A 72 -1.21 -14.26 2.31
CA LEU A 72 -1.85 -13.62 3.45
C LEU A 72 -2.73 -12.44 3.00
N TYR A 73 -3.97 -12.44 3.44
CA TYR A 73 -4.96 -11.39 3.23
C TYR A 73 -5.48 -10.86 4.57
N ARG A 74 -5.98 -9.64 4.57
CA ARG A 74 -6.78 -9.08 5.66
C ARG A 74 -8.24 -8.98 5.24
N SER A 75 -9.15 -9.58 5.99
CA SER A 75 -10.58 -9.33 5.86
C SER A 75 -10.97 -8.05 6.58
N TRP A 76 -12.02 -7.44 6.06
CA TRP A 76 -12.81 -6.44 6.73
C TRP A 76 -14.26 -6.89 6.61
N GLU A 77 -14.96 -6.98 7.73
CA GLU A 77 -16.39 -7.20 7.75
C GLU A 77 -17.11 -5.87 7.95
N SER A 78 -18.14 -5.61 7.15
CA SER A 78 -19.04 -4.48 7.41
C SER A 78 -19.74 -4.66 8.77
N ASP A 79 -20.13 -3.56 9.41
CA ASP A 79 -20.81 -3.60 10.72
C ASP A 79 -22.13 -4.39 10.70
N ASP A 80 -22.74 -4.55 9.52
CA ASP A 80 -23.95 -5.33 9.26
C ASP A 80 -23.66 -6.81 8.89
N GLY A 81 -22.39 -7.21 8.84
CA GLY A 81 -21.94 -8.55 8.45
C GLY A 81 -22.18 -8.90 6.96
N SER A 82 -22.68 -7.96 6.15
CA SER A 82 -23.15 -8.26 4.79
C SER A 82 -22.03 -8.32 3.75
N SER A 83 -20.88 -7.71 4.06
CA SER A 83 -19.73 -7.66 3.15
C SER A 83 -18.45 -8.07 3.86
N CYS A 84 -17.74 -9.04 3.28
CA CYS A 84 -16.38 -9.41 3.65
C CYS A 84 -15.45 -8.99 2.52
N ARG A 85 -14.64 -7.95 2.76
CA ARG A 85 -13.67 -7.46 1.79
C ARG A 85 -12.27 -7.94 2.15
N LEU A 86 -11.67 -8.74 1.27
CA LEU A 86 -10.29 -9.17 1.41
C LEU A 86 -9.35 -8.17 0.74
N ARG A 87 -8.33 -7.74 1.49
CA ARG A 87 -7.24 -6.90 1.01
C ARG A 87 -5.94 -7.68 1.10
N LEU A 88 -5.13 -7.61 0.05
CA LEU A 88 -3.84 -8.29 0.02
C LEU A 88 -2.88 -7.63 1.02
N ILE A 89 -2.24 -8.41 1.89
CA ILE A 89 -1.13 -7.92 2.72
C ILE A 89 0.07 -7.70 1.80
N LEU A 90 0.40 -6.44 1.52
CA LEU A 90 1.41 -6.12 0.52
C LEU A 90 2.82 -6.16 1.16
N PRO A 91 3.75 -6.98 0.64
CA PRO A 91 5.13 -6.98 1.10
C PRO A 91 5.82 -5.66 0.75
N LYS A 92 6.76 -5.25 1.61
CA LYS A 92 7.43 -3.95 1.52
C LYS A 92 8.13 -3.73 0.17
N SER A 93 8.63 -4.80 -0.44
CA SER A 93 9.28 -4.78 -1.76
C SER A 93 8.35 -4.34 -2.90
N ARG A 94 7.03 -4.53 -2.76
CA ARG A 94 6.02 -4.23 -3.79
C ARG A 94 5.31 -2.89 -3.60
N ILE A 95 5.44 -2.25 -2.44
CA ILE A 95 4.86 -0.93 -2.16
C ILE A 95 5.22 0.13 -3.23
N PRO A 96 6.49 0.27 -3.68
CA PRO A 96 6.84 1.29 -4.67
C PRO A 96 6.13 1.12 -6.01
N GLU A 97 5.81 -0.12 -6.41
CA GLU A 97 5.12 -0.42 -7.66
C GLU A 97 3.65 0.03 -7.58
N VAL A 98 2.96 -0.28 -6.48
CA VAL A 98 1.56 0.15 -6.23
C VAL A 98 1.44 1.68 -6.18
N LEU A 99 2.39 2.34 -5.51
CA LEU A 99 2.42 3.81 -5.40
C LEU A 99 2.71 4.51 -6.75
N LYS A 100 3.40 3.84 -7.67
CA LYS A 100 3.64 4.36 -9.03
C LYS A 100 2.40 4.22 -9.90
N GLU A 101 1.74 3.07 -9.88
CA GLU A 101 0.58 2.76 -10.73
C GLU A 101 -0.60 3.70 -10.46
N THR A 102 -0.87 3.98 -9.19
CA THR A 102 -2.00 4.80 -8.72
C THR A 102 -1.92 6.28 -9.11
N HIS A 103 -0.74 6.77 -9.48
CA HIS A 103 -0.47 8.17 -9.82
C HIS A 103 -0.38 8.44 -11.35
N LYS A 104 -0.84 7.55 -12.23
CA LYS A 104 -0.85 7.83 -13.68
C LYS A 104 -1.90 8.87 -14.14
N SER A 105 -2.60 9.58 -13.24
CA SER A 105 -3.54 10.66 -13.58
C SER A 105 -2.90 12.04 -13.53
N ALA A 106 -3.32 12.93 -14.44
CA ALA A 106 -2.73 14.26 -14.65
C ALA A 106 -3.23 15.36 -13.69
N SER A 107 -4.10 15.03 -12.73
CA SER A 107 -4.65 16.01 -11.77
C SER A 107 -3.67 16.31 -10.64
N GLY A 108 -3.71 17.52 -10.05
CA GLY A 108 -2.76 18.00 -9.04
C GLY A 108 -3.31 18.03 -7.60
N GLY A 109 -2.44 18.13 -6.59
CA GLY A 109 -2.79 18.49 -5.21
C GLY A 109 -3.27 17.35 -4.28
N HIS A 110 -3.96 17.73 -3.19
CA HIS A 110 -4.57 16.83 -2.18
C HIS A 110 -5.55 15.81 -2.78
N PHE A 111 -6.18 16.15 -3.90
CA PHE A 111 -7.10 15.28 -4.62
C PHE A 111 -6.41 13.99 -5.13
N GLU A 112 -5.12 14.06 -5.48
CA GLU A 112 -4.34 12.88 -5.87
C GLU A 112 -4.01 11.96 -4.69
N VAL A 113 -3.81 12.52 -3.48
CA VAL A 113 -3.57 11.73 -2.26
C VAL A 113 -4.81 10.88 -1.98
N MET A 114 -5.99 11.51 -1.94
CA MET A 114 -7.25 10.81 -1.65
C MET A 114 -7.56 9.77 -2.72
N LYS A 115 -7.39 10.08 -4.01
CA LYS A 115 -7.62 9.13 -5.11
C LYS A 115 -6.67 7.93 -5.05
N THR A 116 -5.38 8.18 -4.77
CA THR A 116 -4.36 7.13 -4.61
C THR A 116 -4.66 6.26 -3.40
N LEU A 117 -5.00 6.89 -2.27
CA LEU A 117 -5.33 6.22 -1.03
C LEU A 117 -6.58 5.35 -1.19
N SER A 118 -7.67 5.87 -1.77
CA SER A 118 -8.90 5.10 -2.02
C SER A 118 -8.61 3.85 -2.85
N LYS A 119 -7.98 3.98 -4.01
CA LYS A 119 -7.65 2.83 -4.88
C LYS A 119 -6.72 1.81 -4.21
N THR A 120 -5.78 2.30 -3.40
CA THR A 120 -4.84 1.45 -2.66
C THR A 120 -5.57 0.68 -1.57
N LEU A 121 -6.34 1.37 -0.72
CA LEU A 121 -7.06 0.79 0.40
C LEU A 121 -8.17 -0.16 -0.06
N GLU A 122 -8.67 0.00 -1.28
CA GLU A 122 -9.61 -0.94 -1.87
C GLU A 122 -9.04 -2.36 -2.04
N ARG A 123 -7.73 -2.49 -2.15
CA ARG A 123 -7.08 -3.67 -2.70
C ARG A 123 -5.97 -4.22 -1.81
N PHE A 124 -5.25 -3.33 -1.16
CA PHE A 124 -4.04 -3.62 -0.42
C PHE A 124 -4.15 -3.17 1.03
N TYR A 125 -3.33 -3.81 1.85
CA TYR A 125 -3.08 -3.41 3.23
C TYR A 125 -1.60 -3.58 3.55
N TRP A 126 -1.01 -2.60 4.23
CA TRP A 126 0.29 -2.74 4.88
C TRP A 126 0.37 -1.77 6.07
N ASP A 127 1.32 -2.00 6.97
CA ASP A 127 1.56 -1.09 8.09
C ASP A 127 1.83 0.33 7.58
N ARG A 128 1.13 1.33 8.13
CA ARG A 128 1.30 2.75 7.80
C ARG A 128 1.00 3.15 6.34
N VAL A 129 0.14 2.40 5.64
CA VAL A 129 -0.33 2.74 4.27
C VAL A 129 -0.68 4.22 4.07
N HIS A 130 -1.39 4.84 5.01
CA HIS A 130 -1.74 6.26 4.95
C HIS A 130 -0.49 7.18 4.94
N ALA A 131 0.44 6.96 5.86
CA ALA A 131 1.64 7.77 5.99
C ALA A 131 2.58 7.59 4.79
N ASP A 132 2.68 6.37 4.26
CA ASP A 132 3.49 6.08 3.08
C ASP A 132 2.94 6.74 1.82
N VAL A 133 1.62 6.68 1.61
CA VAL A 133 0.94 7.38 0.49
C VAL A 133 1.13 8.89 0.60
N GLU A 134 0.91 9.47 1.78
CA GLU A 134 1.09 10.90 2.02
C GLU A 134 2.52 11.35 1.75
N LYS A 135 3.51 10.63 2.30
CA LYS A 135 4.93 10.90 2.08
C LYS A 135 5.31 10.81 0.60
N TRP A 136 4.82 9.80 -0.10
CA TRP A 136 5.05 9.61 -1.53
C TRP A 136 4.53 10.77 -2.38
N CYS A 137 3.30 11.22 -2.11
CA CYS A 137 2.70 12.35 -2.81
C CYS A 137 3.46 13.66 -2.52
N ARG A 138 3.81 13.94 -1.26
CA ARG A 138 4.58 15.13 -0.87
C ARG A 138 5.95 15.20 -1.53
N GLY A 139 6.69 14.08 -1.55
CA GLY A 139 8.02 14.00 -2.18
C GLY A 139 8.01 14.33 -3.67
N ARG A 140 6.88 14.13 -4.36
CA ARG A 140 6.73 14.49 -5.78
C ARG A 140 6.28 15.93 -6.02
N THR A 141 5.55 16.56 -5.11
CA THR A 141 5.29 18.01 -5.18
C THR A 141 6.61 18.79 -5.16
N ILE A 142 7.55 18.39 -4.32
CA ILE A 142 8.88 19.02 -4.24
C ILE A 142 9.68 18.79 -5.54
N ARG A 143 9.63 17.58 -6.12
CA ARG A 143 10.34 17.28 -7.39
C ARG A 143 9.72 17.94 -8.62
N LYS A 144 8.40 18.15 -8.65
CA LYS A 144 7.75 18.93 -9.71
C LYS A 144 8.12 20.41 -9.61
N ASN A 145 8.16 20.96 -8.40
CA ASN A 145 8.51 22.37 -8.18
C ASN A 145 10.03 22.66 -8.25
N GLY A 146 10.87 21.62 -8.23
CA GLY A 146 12.33 21.75 -8.29
C GLY A 146 12.95 21.62 -9.69
N PHE A 147 12.17 21.38 -10.74
CA PHE A 147 12.65 21.29 -12.11
C PHE A 147 12.33 22.52 -12.98
N ASP A 148 11.44 23.40 -12.51
CA ASP A 148 11.01 24.59 -13.26
C ASP A 148 11.67 25.91 -12.81
N THR A 149 12.51 25.91 -11.76
CA THR A 149 13.23 27.11 -11.30
C THR A 149 14.68 27.23 -11.78
N LEU A 150 15.17 26.24 -12.54
CA LEU A 150 16.52 26.25 -13.13
C LEU A 150 16.47 25.93 -14.65
N GLY A 151 15.48 26.47 -15.35
CA GLY A 151 15.67 26.73 -16.79
C GLY A 151 16.80 27.76 -16.96
N PRO A 152 17.56 27.75 -18.07
CA PRO A 152 18.61 28.75 -18.28
C PRO A 152 17.97 30.13 -18.23
N PHE A 153 18.34 30.94 -17.24
CA PHE A 153 17.97 32.34 -17.19
C PHE A 153 18.33 32.96 -18.56
N PRO A 154 17.45 33.75 -19.19
CA PRO A 154 17.80 34.45 -20.41
C PRO A 154 18.96 35.39 -20.10
N VAL A 155 20.17 35.01 -20.54
CA VAL A 155 21.34 35.89 -20.52
C VAL A 155 21.08 36.96 -21.56
N THR A 156 20.67 38.14 -21.11
CA THR A 156 20.76 39.35 -21.93
C THR A 156 22.16 39.94 -21.71
N THR A 157 22.78 40.40 -22.79
CA THR A 157 24.18 40.84 -22.89
C THR A 157 24.54 42.10 -22.09
N LYS A 158 23.71 42.54 -21.15
CA LYS A 158 23.96 43.71 -20.31
C LYS A 158 23.54 43.43 -18.87
N GLY A 159 24.48 42.88 -18.10
CA GLY A 159 24.25 42.42 -16.73
C GLY A 159 23.75 43.51 -15.78
N ARG A 160 22.58 43.27 -15.18
CA ARG A 160 22.13 43.82 -13.90
C ARG A 160 21.22 42.78 -13.22
N TYR A 161 21.53 42.44 -11.97
CA TYR A 161 20.68 41.60 -11.12
C TYR A 161 19.67 42.48 -10.37
N VAL A 162 18.43 42.01 -10.22
CA VAL A 162 17.44 42.60 -9.30
C VAL A 162 17.29 41.63 -8.12
N LEU A 163 17.68 42.07 -6.92
CA LEU A 163 17.34 41.41 -5.66
C LEU A 163 15.87 41.68 -5.36
N ILE A 164 15.05 40.65 -5.27
CA ILE A 164 13.68 40.75 -4.75
C ILE A 164 13.73 40.31 -3.29
N CYS A 165 13.55 41.26 -2.36
CA CYS A 165 13.22 40.95 -0.97
C CYS A 165 11.78 40.44 -0.90
N PHE A 166 11.55 39.36 -0.18
CA PHE A 166 10.21 38.95 0.25
C PHE A 166 9.92 39.61 1.61
N GLU A 167 8.79 40.32 1.72
CA GLU A 167 8.14 40.63 3.01
C GLU A 167 7.41 39.39 3.56
#